data_AF-A0A349Y4P5-F1
#
_entry.id   AF-A0A349Y4P5-F1
#
_cell.length_a   1.000
_cell.length_b   1.000
_cell.length_c   1.000
_cell.angle_alpha   90.00
_cell.angle_beta   90.00
_cell.angle_gamma   90.00
#
_symmetry.space_group_name_H-M   'P 1'
#
loop_
_entity.id
_entity.type
_entity.pdbx_description
1 polymer ?
#
loop_
_entity_poly.entity_id
_entity_poly.type
_entity_poly.pdbx_seq_one_letter_code
_entity_poly.pdbx_strand_id
1 'polypeptide(L)' 'MASQNTPASTAAPALRVRDLRKTYDNGTQALKGVSLDVAPGDFFALLGPNGAG' A
#
# COMPACT_ATOMS: atom_id res chain seq x y z
N MET A 1 14.18 -15.65 -31.32
CA MET A 1 14.62 -15.08 -30.03
C MET A 1 13.46 -14.27 -29.45
N ALA A 2 12.58 -14.90 -28.66
CA ALA A 2 11.52 -14.19 -27.95
C ALA A 2 11.77 -14.42 -26.46
N SER A 3 12.26 -13.38 -25.78
CA SER A 3 12.46 -13.38 -24.34
C SER A 3 11.08 -13.24 -23.70
N GLN A 4 10.58 -14.31 -23.09
CA GLN A 4 9.34 -14.26 -22.33
C GLN A 4 9.61 -13.48 -21.04
N ASN A 5 9.06 -12.27 -20.97
CA ASN A 5 9.02 -11.47 -19.75
C ASN A 5 8.06 -12.15 -18.77
N THR A 6 8.59 -12.93 -17.84
CA THR A 6 7.83 -13.59 -16.78
C THR A 6 7.05 -12.54 -15.97
N PRO A 7 5.70 -12.55 -15.96
CA PRO A 7 4.96 -11.68 -15.06
C PRO A 7 5.27 -12.11 -13.62
N ALA A 8 5.63 -11.15 -12.77
CA ALA A 8 5.81 -11.38 -11.35
C ALA A 8 4.56 -12.06 -10.76
N SER A 9 4.78 -13.22 -10.13
CA SER A 9 3.86 -14.08 -9.38
C SER A 9 2.36 -13.71 -9.37
N THR A 10 1.53 -14.58 -9.95
CA THR A 10 0.05 -14.60 -9.92
C THR A 10 -0.57 -14.80 -8.52
N ALA A 11 0.20 -14.70 -7.45
CA ALA A 11 -0.33 -14.82 -6.10
C ALA A 11 -1.08 -13.53 -5.72
N ALA A 12 -2.32 -13.66 -5.24
CA ALA A 12 -3.06 -12.53 -4.68
C ALA A 12 -2.23 -11.90 -3.54
N PRO A 13 -2.18 -10.55 -3.45
CA PRO A 13 -1.43 -9.89 -2.39
C PRO A 13 -2.02 -10.26 -1.03
N ALA A 14 -1.15 -10.38 -0.03
CA ALA A 14 -1.56 -10.62 1.35
C ALA A 14 -2.31 -9.42 1.94
N LEU A 15 -1.94 -8.21 1.53
CA LEU A 15 -2.66 -6.97 1.85
C LEU A 15 -2.80 -6.14 0.59
N ARG A 16 -4.02 -5.68 0.31
CA ARG A 16 -4.30 -4.70 -0.74
C ARG A 16 -5.10 -3.54 -0.15
N VAL A 17 -4.52 -2.35 -0.24
CA VAL A 17 -5.14 -1.07 0.11
C VAL A 17 -5.28 -0.25 -1.17
N ARG A 18 -6.43 0.38 -1.35
CA ARG A 18 -6.74 1.23 -2.52
C ARG A 18 -7.45 2.49 -2.06
N ASP A 19 -6.92 3.64 -2.49
CA ASP A 19 -7.44 4.98 -2.22
C ASP A 19 -7.93 5.18 -0.77
N LEU A 20 -7.16 4.70 0.21
CA LEU A 20 -7.53 4.80 1.62
C LEU A 20 -7.45 6.25 2.06
N ARG A 21 -8.58 6.76 2.53
CA ARG A 21 -8.73 8.12 3.05
C ARG A 21 -9.22 8.07 4.48
N LYS A 22 -8.67 8.94 5.32
CA LYS A 22 -9.09 9.07 6.71
C LYS A 22 -9.09 10.55 7.07
N THR A 23 -10.24 11.00 7.55
CA THR A 23 -10.42 12.30 8.19
C THR A 23 -10.92 12.05 9.60
N TYR A 24 -10.35 12.74 10.57
CA TYR A 24 -10.83 12.75 11.96
C TYR A 24 -11.95 13.78 12.14
N ASP A 25 -12.71 13.66 13.23
CA ASP A 25 -13.88 14.52 13.50
C ASP A 25 -13.52 16.01 13.64
N ASN A 26 -12.26 16.31 13.99
CA ASN A 26 -11.71 17.66 14.04
C ASN A 26 -11.35 18.23 12.65
N GLY A 27 -11.62 17.50 11.58
CA GLY A 27 -11.32 17.91 10.20
C GLY A 27 -9.90 17.57 9.73
N THR A 28 -9.03 17.01 10.58
CA THR A 28 -7.68 16.61 10.17
C THR A 28 -7.74 15.45 9.19
N GLN A 29 -7.26 15.67 7.96
CA GLN A 29 -7.12 14.63 6.94
C GLN A 29 -5.79 13.90 7.12
N ALA A 30 -5.86 12.76 7.81
CA ALA A 30 -4.73 11.91 8.16
C ALA A 30 -4.20 11.15 6.92
N LEU A 31 -5.10 10.46 6.21
CA LEU A 31 -4.78 9.75 4.97
C LEU A 31 -5.45 10.40 3.77
N LYS A 32 -4.68 10.67 2.72
CA LYS A 32 -5.08 11.43 1.53
C LYS A 32 -5.17 10.59 0.25
N GLY A 33 -5.60 9.33 0.36
CA GLY A 33 -5.74 8.42 -0.78
C GLY A 33 -4.52 7.53 -0.95
N VAL A 34 -4.26 6.67 0.04
CA VAL A 34 -3.12 5.75 0.05
C VAL A 34 -3.48 4.45 -0.65
N SER A 35 -2.62 3.98 -1.57
CA SER A 35 -2.74 2.67 -2.20
C SER A 35 -1.45 1.87 -1.99
N LEU A 36 -1.58 0.62 -1.56
CA LEU A 36 -0.48 -0.27 -1.22
C LEU A 36 -0.86 -1.71 -1.58
N ASP A 37 0.06 -2.46 -2.18
CA ASP A 37 -0.01 -3.93 -2.21
C ASP A 37 1.19 -4.48 -1.45
N VAL A 38 0.96 -5.50 -0.63
CA VAL A 38 1.99 -6.25 0.07
C VAL A 38 1.89 -7.69 -0.39
N ALA A 39 2.97 -8.23 -0.98
CA ALA A 39 2.98 -9.62 -1.40
C ALA A 39 3.10 -10.55 -0.18
N PRO A 40 2.65 -11.81 -0.28
CA PRO A 40 2.86 -12.78 0.79
C PRO A 40 4.35 -12.96 1.11
N GLY A 41 4.72 -12.81 2.38
CA GLY A 41 6.11 -12.92 2.85
C GLY A 41 6.89 -11.61 2.86
N ASP A 42 6.36 -10.53 2.30
CA ASP A 42 6.97 -9.21 2.38
C ASP A 42 6.82 -8.63 3.80
N PHE A 43 7.84 -7.88 4.24
CA PHE A 43 7.79 -7.09 5.46
C PHE A 43 7.94 -5.61 5.11
N PHE A 44 6.95 -4.80 5.52
CA PHE A 44 6.93 -3.36 5.30
C PHE A 44 6.87 -2.62 6.63
N ALA A 45 7.66 -1.55 6.74
CA ALA A 45 7.58 -0.61 7.84
C ALA A 45 7.06 0.75 7.34
N LEU A 46 6.07 1.30 8.02
CA LEU A 46 5.60 2.67 7.81
C LEU A 46 6.34 3.57 8.81
N LEU A 47 7.07 4.55 8.29
CA LEU A 47 7.92 5.45 9.07
C LEU A 47 7.53 6.90 8.78
N GLY A 48 7.46 7.71 9.82
CA GLY A 48 7.18 9.13 9.71
C GLY A 48 7.20 9.82 11.08
N PRO A 49 7.28 11.15 11.12
CA PRO A 49 7.11 11.92 12.35
C PRO A 49 5.69 11.74 12.92
N ASN A 50 5.49 12.14 14.18
CA ASN A 50 4.17 12.10 14.81
C ASN A 50 3.13 12.86 13.96
N GLY A 51 2.05 12.17 13.59
CA GLY A 51 0.97 12.73 12.77
C GLY A 51 1.24 12.77 11.26
N ALA A 52 2.23 12.04 10.75
CA ALA A 52 2.53 11.97 9.30
C ALA A 52 1.45 11.30 8.45
N GLY A 53 0.52 10.57 9.07
CA GLY A 53 -0.55 9.85 8.41
C GLY A 53 -1.65 9.47 9.39
#